data_AF-A0AAT9HZF2-F1
#
_entry.id   AF-A0AAT9HZF2-F1
#
_cell.length_a   1.000
_cell.length_b   1.000
_cell.length_c   1.000
_cell.angle_alpha   90.00
_cell.angle_beta   90.00
_cell.angle_gamma   90.00
#
_symmetry.space_group_name_H-M   'P 1'
#
loop_
_entity.id
_entity.type
_entity.pdbx_description
1 polymer ?
#
loop_
_entity_poly.entity_id
_entity_poly.type
_entity_poly.pdbx_seq_one_letter_code
_entity_poly.pdbx_strand_id
1 'polypeptide(L)'
;MAVTGRPDGPVTQYADHVLTTSTARESELRPAAMSSRTGQLLVVDCLFVGVAQRTYEAAAPALAASYEALAHRHRAVRKGP
;
A
#
# COMPACT_ATOMS: atom_id res chain seq x y z
N MET A 1 -7.56 -9.92 -7.51
CA MET A 1 -7.45 -9.66 -6.04
C MET A 1 -8.14 -8.33 -5.72
N ALA A 2 -8.84 -8.24 -4.59
CA ALA A 2 -9.49 -7.03 -4.10
C ALA A 2 -9.10 -6.76 -2.63
N VAL A 3 -8.85 -5.49 -2.27
CA VAL A 3 -8.67 -5.04 -0.88
C VAL A 3 -9.87 -4.16 -0.51
N THR A 4 -10.65 -4.55 0.49
CA THR A 4 -11.93 -3.90 0.77
C THR A 4 -12.33 -3.99 2.24
N GLY A 5 -13.01 -2.96 2.76
CA GLY A 5 -13.69 -3.04 4.06
C GLY A 5 -15.08 -3.70 3.98
N ARG A 6 -15.53 -4.06 2.77
CA ARG A 6 -16.84 -4.66 2.51
C ARG A 6 -16.66 -6.05 1.88
N PRO A 7 -16.68 -7.14 2.67
CA PRO A 7 -16.47 -8.50 2.16
C PRO A 7 -17.51 -8.93 1.12
N ASP A 8 -18.75 -8.44 1.24
CA ASP A 8 -19.85 -8.77 0.32
C ASP A 8 -20.10 -7.66 -0.71
N GLY A 9 -19.12 -6.76 -0.91
CA GLY A 9 -19.24 -5.67 -1.86
C GLY A 9 -19.12 -6.16 -3.31
N PRO A 10 -19.72 -5.44 -4.29
CA PRO A 10 -19.73 -5.88 -5.69
C PRO A 10 -18.34 -6.02 -6.32
N VAL A 11 -17.29 -5.45 -5.73
CA VAL A 11 -15.92 -5.63 -6.23
C VAL A 11 -15.40 -7.06 -6.02
N THR A 12 -15.94 -7.81 -5.05
CA THR A 12 -15.43 -9.16 -4.71
C THR A 12 -15.80 -10.22 -5.73
N GLN A 13 -16.89 -10.02 -6.48
CA GLN A 13 -17.28 -10.94 -7.57
C GLN A 13 -16.26 -11.00 -8.72
N TYR A 14 -15.36 -10.02 -8.81
CA TYR A 14 -14.34 -9.92 -9.86
C TYR A 14 -12.93 -10.29 -9.37
N ALA A 15 -12.79 -10.86 -8.17
CA ALA A 15 -11.49 -11.12 -7.57
C ALA A 15 -11.38 -12.54 -7.01
N ASP A 16 -10.34 -13.27 -7.42
CA ASP A 16 -10.03 -14.61 -6.88
C ASP A 16 -9.61 -14.59 -5.40
N HIS A 17 -9.04 -13.46 -4.96
CA HIS A 17 -8.59 -13.25 -3.59
C HIS A 17 -9.16 -11.95 -3.06
N VAL A 18 -9.82 -12.02 -1.90
CA VAL A 18 -10.40 -10.87 -1.20
C VAL A 18 -9.65 -10.70 0.12
N LEU A 19 -9.04 -9.53 0.30
CA LEU A 19 -8.36 -9.14 1.53
C LEU A 19 -9.21 -8.09 2.23
N THR A 20 -9.80 -8.48 3.35
CA THR A 20 -10.69 -7.62 4.11
C THR A 20 -9.93 -6.75 5.09
N THR A 21 -10.16 -5.44 5.06
CA THR A 21 -9.66 -4.53 6.09
C THR A 21 -10.69 -4.39 7.20
N SER A 22 -10.24 -4.16 8.44
CA SER A 22 -11.14 -3.88 9.56
C SER A 22 -12.10 -2.74 9.21
N THR A 23 -13.39 -2.94 9.44
CA THR A 23 -14.39 -1.89 9.35
C THR A 23 -14.17 -0.92 10.50
N ALA A 24 -13.70 0.29 10.19
CA ALA A 24 -13.59 1.34 11.18
C ALA A 24 -14.99 1.62 11.76
N ARG A 25 -15.17 1.46 13.07
CA ARG A 25 -16.41 1.91 13.73
C ARG A 25 -16.50 3.42 13.57
N GLU A 26 -17.58 3.87 12.92
CA GLU A 26 -17.85 5.27 12.69
C GLU A 26 -18.11 5.97 14.02
N SER A 27 -17.36 7.04 14.28
CA SER A 27 -17.66 7.99 15.34
C SER A 27 -17.59 9.36 14.68
N GLU A 28 -18.57 10.23 14.93
CA GLU A 28 -18.65 11.59 14.36
C GLU A 28 -17.35 12.40 14.56
N LEU A 29 -16.49 12.00 15.50
CA LEU A 29 -15.23 12.63 15.85
C LEU A 29 -14.00 12.09 15.09
N ARG A 30 -14.15 11.10 14.19
CA ARG A 30 -13.05 10.56 13.38
C ARG A 30 -13.44 10.43 11.91
N PRO A 31 -12.77 11.15 10.98
CA PRO A 31 -12.98 10.97 9.55
C PRO A 31 -12.69 9.52 9.12
N ALA A 32 -13.75 8.74 8.84
CA ALA A 32 -13.68 7.31 8.52
C ALA A 32 -12.84 7.01 7.25
N ALA A 33 -12.77 7.96 6.32
CA ALA A 33 -11.99 7.83 5.09
C ALA A 33 -10.48 7.64 5.35
N MET A 34 -9.90 8.34 6.33
CA MET A 34 -8.48 8.19 6.64
C MET A 34 -8.18 6.84 7.28
N SER A 35 -9.02 6.40 8.23
CA SER A 35 -8.86 5.10 8.90
C SER A 35 -8.97 3.93 7.91
N SER A 36 -9.92 4.00 6.97
CA SER A 36 -10.08 3.02 5.90
C SER A 36 -8.83 2.97 5.01
N ARG A 37 -8.33 4.13 4.56
CA ARG A 37 -7.14 4.21 3.72
C ARG A 37 -5.89 3.68 4.44
N THR A 38 -5.72 3.98 5.73
CA THR A 38 -4.61 3.44 6.53
C THR A 38 -4.68 1.92 6.61
N GLY A 39 -5.85 1.33 6.86
CA GLY A 39 -6.02 -0.12 6.90
C GLY A 39 -5.70 -0.78 5.54
N GLN A 40 -6.11 -0.15 4.45
CA GLN A 40 -5.81 -0.62 3.09
C GLN A 40 -4.31 -0.55 2.77
N LEU A 41 -3.66 0.57 3.14
CA LEU A 41 -2.21 0.73 2.95
C LEU A 41 -1.42 -0.31 3.75
N LEU A 42 -1.82 -0.58 4.99
CA LEU A 42 -1.19 -1.61 5.81
C LEU A 42 -1.24 -2.99 5.14
N VAL A 43 -2.38 -3.37 4.55
CA VAL A 43 -2.50 -4.64 3.82
C VAL A 43 -1.53 -4.68 2.64
N VAL A 44 -1.40 -3.58 1.89
CA VAL A 44 -0.46 -3.48 0.77
C VAL A 44 1.00 -3.57 1.25
N ASP A 45 1.35 -2.90 2.35
CA ASP A 45 2.69 -2.94 2.93
C ASP A 45 3.08 -4.37 3.37
N CYS A 46 2.16 -5.08 4.03
CA CYS A 46 2.39 -6.47 4.43
C CYS A 46 2.62 -7.40 3.23
N LEU A 47 1.81 -7.24 2.17
CA LEU A 47 2.00 -8.01 0.93
C LEU A 47 3.34 -7.69 0.28
N PHE A 48 3.68 -6.40 0.19
CA PHE A 48 4.92 -5.95 -0.42
C PHE A 48 6.14 -6.53 0.30
N VAL A 49 6.20 -6.40 1.64
CA VAL A 49 7.30 -6.93 2.44
C VAL A 49 7.39 -8.45 2.31
N GLY A 50 6.25 -9.16 2.39
CA GLY A 50 6.21 -10.61 2.28
C GLY A 50 6.69 -11.12 0.91
N VAL A 51 6.29 -10.46 -0.17
CA VAL A 51 6.78 -10.78 -1.53
C VAL A 51 8.26 -10.46 -1.65
N ALA A 52 8.68 -9.25 -1.26
CA ALA A 52 10.07 -8.81 -1.35
C ALA A 52 11.02 -9.74 -0.58
N GLN A 53 10.64 -10.21 0.60
CA GLN A 53 11.43 -11.17 1.37
C GLN A 53 11.57 -12.52 0.66
N ARG A 54 10.50 -13.00 0.00
CA ARG A 54 10.51 -14.28 -0.72
C ARG A 54 11.23 -14.20 -2.07
N THR A 55 11.28 -13.01 -2.66
CA THR A 55 11.89 -12.76 -3.98
C THR A 55 13.08 -11.82 -3.88
N TYR A 56 13.87 -11.93 -2.82
CA TYR A 56 14.91 -10.96 -2.48
C TYR A 56 15.86 -10.64 -3.64
N GLU A 57 16.37 -11.68 -4.33
CA GLU A 57 17.29 -11.53 -5.47
C GLU A 57 16.71 -10.65 -6.61
N ALA A 58 15.40 -10.71 -6.84
CA ALA A 58 14.73 -9.87 -7.83
C ALA A 58 14.32 -8.50 -7.24
N ALA A 59 13.93 -8.48 -5.96
CA ALA A 59 13.44 -7.28 -5.30
C ALA A 59 14.55 -6.27 -4.99
N ALA A 60 15.72 -6.73 -4.56
CA ALA A 60 16.86 -5.89 -4.19
C ALA A 60 17.33 -4.95 -5.33
N PRO A 61 17.63 -5.43 -6.55
CA PRO A 61 18.03 -4.55 -7.64
C PRO A 61 16.90 -3.60 -8.08
N ALA A 62 15.63 -4.04 -8.07
CA ALA A 62 14.49 -3.20 -8.42
C ALA A 62 14.28 -2.04 -7.43
N LEU A 63 14.45 -2.32 -6.14
CA LEU A 63 14.43 -1.31 -5.08
C LEU A 63 15.57 -0.30 -5.23
N ALA A 64 16.79 -0.78 -5.50
CA ALA A 64 17.95 0.09 -5.74
C ALA A 64 17.72 1.03 -6.94
N ALA A 65 17.25 0.49 -8.08
CA ALA A 65 16.93 1.29 -9.26
C ALA A 65 15.85 2.34 -9.00
N SER A 66 14.82 1.99 -8.22
CA SER A 66 13.76 2.93 -7.81
C SER A 66 14.31 4.06 -6.95
N TYR A 67 15.22 3.74 -6.02
CA TYR A 67 15.88 4.73 -5.17
C TYR A 67 16.78 5.67 -6.00
N GLU A 68 17.60 5.11 -6.88
CA GLU A 68 18.50 5.88 -7.76
C GLU A 68 17.73 6.86 -8.65
N ALA A 69 16.62 6.43 -9.26
CA ALA A 69 15.75 7.29 -10.07
C ALA A 69 15.23 8.52 -9.31
N LEU A 70 15.01 8.39 -7.99
CA LEU A 70 14.55 9.47 -7.12
C LEU A 70 15.70 10.29 -6.51
N ALA A 71 16.89 9.71 -6.35
CA ALA A 71 18.05 10.37 -5.76
C ALA A 71 18.47 11.63 -6.53
N HIS A 72 18.35 11.62 -7.87
CA HIS A 72 18.62 12.78 -8.72
C HIS A 72 17.66 13.95 -8.45
N ARG A 73 16.39 13.66 -8.09
CA ARG A 73 15.39 14.70 -7.75
C ARG A 73 15.61 15.27 -6.35
N HIS A 74 15.90 14.43 -5.36
CA HIS A 74 16.19 14.89 -3.99
C HIS A 74 17.45 15.76 -3.89
N ARG A 75 18.49 15.47 -4.70
CA ARG A 75 19.70 16.31 -4.77
C ARG A 75 19.42 17.68 -5.39
N ALA A 76 18.51 17.78 -6.35
CA ALA A 76 18.09 19.04 -6.95
C ALA A 76 17.27 19.89 -5.96
N VAL A 77 16.37 19.28 -5.19
CA VAL A 77 15.60 19.98 -4.13
C VAL A 77 16.51 20.51 -3.02
N ARG A 78 17.56 19.76 -2.63
CA ARG A 78 18.57 20.24 -1.67
C ARG A 78 19.51 21.33 -2.21
N LYS A 79 19.47 21.61 -3.52
CA LYS A 79 20.29 22.65 -4.20
C LYS A 79 19.44 23.81 -4.75
N GLY A 80 18.15 23.89 -4.42
CA GLY A 80 17.32 25.09 -4.67
C GLY A 80 17.62 26.19 -3.63
N PRO A 81 17.34 27.47 -3.96
CA PRO A 81 18.02 28.67 -3.44
C PRO A 81 18.02 28.82 -1.93
#